data_AF-A0A7V8XYQ2-F1
#
_entry.id   AF-A0A7V8XYQ2-F1
#
_cell.length_a   1.000
_cell.length_b   1.000
_cell.length_c   1.000
_cell.angle_alpha   90.00
_cell.angle_beta   90.00
_cell.angle_gamma   90.00
#
_symmetry.space_group_name_H-M   'P 1'
#
loop_
_entity.id
_entity.type
_entity.pdbx_description
1 polymer ?
#
loop_
_entity_poly.entity_id
_entity_poly.type
_entity_poly.pdbx_seq_one_letter_code
_entity_poly.pdbx_strand_id
1 'polypeptide(L)'
;MHLRVLLIDNFGHGTGMLGILAGGKTSAHGGAFLGAVPDAEIVPLRVADRVVLLRTSALARALRYAADQRCDVVTLSLGGLPSRAWSEAVDLAYEAGVCICAAAGNHVGIAPPHTLVYPARYSRVLAVCGVMADGSSYTGLTGTALEGSFGPDSAMKAAIAAYTPNIPWAQFGCKSSIRLNGEGPSSATPQVAAAVALWFERYKSELPRDWRRVEAARHALFTTAKHKSDKKHFGNGALQAKAALSVKPMFGLAKSERADDSFAFLRVLTGIGLAAATPREQMFNLELAQRWLLNPELQKIVPDPGAPPTMTAFRQRRLMEAIVEDEGASVALRKHVAMRTIEHFEGSLGRPALWRPRINPRRPGDDRSFVQRLEIRPHALRQANAFYSPEQVALQFGYFEAGPELSGRTCAGQPRLHLPVARHRRARDHARAARRNTAALQRAHQSGRPRAARGVRRHHRADAALHESGDPRARDQPDAREHRGGIDAGQPRRPVRSDQRKPWRAARCERPDCGR
;
A
#
# COMPACT_ATOMS: atom_id res chain seq x y z
N MET A 1 9.37 -4.99 -25.18
CA MET A 1 8.86 -6.36 -24.97
C MET A 1 9.46 -7.07 -23.74
N HIS A 2 10.65 -6.66 -23.24
CA HIS A 2 11.33 -7.29 -22.08
C HIS A 2 10.74 -6.97 -20.69
N LEU A 3 10.09 -5.81 -20.50
CA LEU A 3 9.57 -5.36 -19.18
C LEU A 3 8.37 -6.18 -18.68
N ARG A 4 7.55 -6.73 -19.61
CA ARG A 4 6.39 -7.58 -19.26
C ARG A 4 6.81 -8.94 -18.68
N VAL A 5 8.03 -9.40 -18.94
CA VAL A 5 8.49 -10.72 -18.53
C VAL A 5 8.86 -10.74 -17.04
N LEU A 6 9.53 -9.71 -16.51
CA LEU A 6 10.00 -9.70 -15.11
C LEU A 6 8.88 -9.62 -14.05
N LEU A 7 7.75 -9.00 -14.37
CA LEU A 7 6.58 -8.89 -13.47
C LEU A 7 5.64 -10.10 -13.54
N ILE A 8 5.68 -10.85 -14.64
CA ILE A 8 4.68 -11.89 -14.97
C ILE A 8 5.31 -13.30 -14.96
N ASP A 9 6.62 -13.39 -15.19
CA ASP A 9 7.40 -14.62 -15.23
C ASP A 9 8.54 -14.58 -14.19
N ASN A 10 8.45 -15.49 -13.21
CA ASN A 10 9.36 -15.61 -12.08
C ASN A 10 10.45 -16.67 -12.32
N PHE A 11 10.53 -17.27 -13.53
CA PHE A 11 11.55 -18.25 -13.86
C PHE A 11 12.95 -17.64 -13.69
N GLY A 12 13.62 -18.06 -12.60
CA GLY A 12 14.98 -17.67 -12.26
C GLY A 12 15.15 -16.45 -11.36
N HIS A 13 14.07 -15.77 -10.94
CA HIS A 13 14.20 -14.69 -9.96
C HIS A 13 14.77 -15.18 -8.63
N GLY A 14 14.21 -16.29 -8.11
CA GLY A 14 14.74 -16.95 -6.90
C GLY A 14 16.20 -17.38 -7.05
N THR A 15 16.62 -17.81 -8.25
CA THR A 15 18.01 -18.17 -8.53
C THR A 15 18.93 -16.97 -8.49
N GLY A 16 18.53 -15.83 -9.07
CA GLY A 16 19.28 -14.58 -8.97
C GLY A 16 19.45 -14.13 -7.52
N MET A 17 18.37 -14.18 -6.73
CA MET A 17 18.39 -13.87 -5.30
C MET A 17 19.34 -14.76 -4.51
N LEU A 18 19.24 -16.08 -4.72
CA LEU A 18 20.13 -17.05 -4.08
C LEU A 18 21.58 -16.88 -4.51
N GLY A 19 21.82 -16.48 -5.77
CA GLY A 19 23.15 -16.10 -6.25
C GLY A 19 23.75 -14.97 -5.42
N ILE A 20 23.01 -13.88 -5.23
CA ILE A 20 23.47 -12.72 -4.44
C ILE A 20 23.62 -13.07 -2.94
N LEU A 21 22.75 -13.93 -2.42
CA LEU A 21 22.80 -14.35 -1.02
C LEU A 21 23.98 -15.28 -0.75
N ALA A 22 24.05 -16.43 -1.44
CA ALA A 22 24.91 -17.56 -1.11
C ALA A 22 25.54 -18.23 -2.35
N GLY A 23 25.63 -17.53 -3.47
CA GLY A 23 26.32 -18.03 -4.66
C GLY A 23 27.79 -18.36 -4.39
N GLY A 24 28.22 -19.56 -4.78
CA GLY A 24 29.61 -20.00 -4.64
C GLY A 24 30.58 -19.27 -5.58
N LYS A 25 31.83 -19.74 -5.59
CA LYS A 25 32.84 -19.27 -6.56
C LYS A 25 32.47 -19.68 -7.98
N THR A 26 32.69 -18.78 -8.93
CA THR A 26 32.40 -19.05 -10.35
C THR A 26 33.34 -18.31 -11.28
N SER A 27 33.78 -18.97 -12.35
CA SER A 27 34.62 -18.36 -13.39
C SER A 27 33.92 -17.20 -14.09
N ALA A 28 32.59 -17.25 -14.19
CA ALA A 28 31.76 -16.16 -14.72
C ALA A 28 31.83 -14.86 -13.88
N HIS A 29 32.37 -14.95 -12.67
CA HIS A 29 32.63 -13.81 -11.78
C HIS A 29 34.11 -13.73 -11.39
N GLY A 30 35.02 -14.06 -12.31
CA GLY A 30 36.46 -13.96 -12.09
C GLY A 30 36.99 -14.89 -10.99
N GLY A 31 36.30 -15.99 -10.69
CA GLY A 31 36.66 -16.92 -9.61
C GLY A 31 36.31 -16.43 -8.20
N ALA A 32 35.69 -15.24 -8.08
CA ALA A 32 35.20 -14.72 -6.81
C ALA A 32 33.87 -15.40 -6.40
N PHE A 33 33.53 -15.30 -5.12
CA PHE A 33 32.21 -15.66 -4.63
C PHE A 33 31.16 -14.72 -5.22
N LEU A 34 30.07 -15.29 -5.72
CA LEU A 34 28.93 -14.50 -6.20
C LEU A 34 28.07 -13.99 -5.03
N GLY A 35 27.90 -14.81 -3.99
CA GLY A 35 27.09 -14.52 -2.83
C GLY A 35 27.87 -13.99 -1.64
N ALA A 36 27.19 -13.25 -0.79
CA ALA A 36 27.78 -12.65 0.41
C ALA A 36 27.92 -13.64 1.60
N VAL A 37 27.15 -14.73 1.62
CA VAL A 37 27.19 -15.81 2.63
C VAL A 37 27.20 -17.21 1.98
N PRO A 38 28.27 -17.57 1.26
CA PRO A 38 28.31 -18.81 0.47
C PRO A 38 28.19 -20.10 1.29
N ASP A 39 28.56 -20.06 2.57
CA ASP A 39 28.53 -21.21 3.48
C ASP A 39 27.22 -21.33 4.27
N ALA A 40 26.24 -20.45 4.02
CA ALA A 40 24.95 -20.49 4.71
C ALA A 40 24.12 -21.71 4.27
N GLU A 41 23.45 -22.36 5.24
CA GLU A 41 22.43 -23.36 4.94
C GLU A 41 21.17 -22.66 4.40
N ILE A 42 20.73 -23.07 3.21
CA ILE A 42 19.62 -22.43 2.49
C ILE A 42 18.38 -23.30 2.54
N VAL A 43 17.28 -22.73 3.04
CA VAL A 43 15.94 -23.34 3.02
C VAL A 43 15.09 -22.63 1.95
N PRO A 44 15.01 -23.15 0.71
CA PRO A 44 14.24 -22.51 -0.35
C PRO A 44 12.73 -22.74 -0.16
N LEU A 45 11.97 -21.65 -0.01
CA LEU A 45 10.51 -21.68 0.14
C LEU A 45 9.85 -20.99 -1.06
N ARG A 46 9.26 -21.77 -1.96
CA ARG A 46 8.47 -21.23 -3.08
C ARG A 46 7.06 -20.90 -2.63
N VAL A 47 6.75 -19.61 -2.50
CA VAL A 47 5.45 -19.13 -1.99
C VAL A 47 4.52 -18.59 -3.07
N ALA A 48 5.04 -18.31 -4.27
CA ALA A 48 4.26 -17.87 -5.41
C ALA A 48 4.97 -18.11 -6.73
N ASP A 49 4.17 -18.15 -7.79
CA ASP A 49 4.64 -18.20 -9.17
C ASP A 49 4.93 -16.80 -9.74
N ARG A 50 4.67 -15.73 -8.98
CA ARG A 50 4.91 -14.32 -9.32
C ARG A 50 5.41 -13.54 -8.11
N VAL A 51 6.12 -12.44 -8.34
CA VAL A 51 6.64 -11.54 -7.29
C VAL A 51 5.51 -10.75 -6.59
N VAL A 52 4.43 -10.47 -7.33
CA VAL A 52 3.21 -9.84 -6.77
C VAL A 52 2.33 -10.92 -6.14
N LEU A 53 2.14 -10.85 -4.83
CA LEU A 53 1.34 -11.84 -4.09
C LEU A 53 -0.15 -11.51 -4.11
N LEU A 54 -0.93 -12.35 -4.80
CA LEU A 54 -2.39 -12.37 -4.74
C LEU A 54 -2.94 -13.40 -3.73
N ARG A 55 -2.12 -14.36 -3.26
CA ARG A 55 -2.51 -15.39 -2.28
C ARG A 55 -1.79 -15.19 -0.95
N THR A 56 -2.54 -14.80 0.06
CA THR A 56 -2.03 -14.39 1.38
C THR A 56 -1.57 -15.57 2.26
N SER A 57 -2.16 -16.76 2.12
CA SER A 57 -1.88 -17.89 3.02
C SER A 57 -0.51 -18.54 2.83
N ALA A 58 0.07 -18.49 1.63
CA ALA A 58 1.35 -19.15 1.33
C ALA A 58 2.52 -18.49 2.06
N LEU A 59 2.61 -17.16 2.04
CA LEU A 59 3.66 -16.43 2.76
C LEU A 59 3.56 -16.64 4.27
N ALA A 60 2.34 -16.55 4.84
CA ALA A 60 2.12 -16.78 6.26
C ALA A 60 2.58 -18.19 6.69
N ARG A 61 2.25 -19.22 5.90
CA ARG A 61 2.71 -20.60 6.14
C ARG A 61 4.23 -20.74 6.02
N ALA A 62 4.84 -20.07 5.04
CA ALA A 62 6.29 -20.12 4.85
C ALA A 62 7.05 -19.45 6.00
N LEU A 63 6.57 -18.30 6.50
CA LEU A 63 7.16 -17.64 7.67
C LEU A 63 7.05 -18.51 8.93
N ARG A 64 5.88 -19.13 9.15
CA ARG A 64 5.71 -20.10 10.25
C ARG A 64 6.66 -21.29 10.10
N TYR A 65 6.76 -21.85 8.89
CA TYR A 65 7.68 -22.93 8.60
C TYR A 65 9.13 -22.55 8.84
N ALA A 66 9.56 -21.35 8.42
CA ALA A 66 10.91 -20.86 8.65
C ALA A 66 11.22 -20.72 10.16
N ALA A 67 10.28 -20.18 10.93
CA ALA A 67 10.41 -20.12 12.40
C ALA A 67 10.46 -21.53 13.01
N ASP A 68 9.64 -22.45 12.52
CA ASP A 68 9.58 -23.86 12.93
C ASP A 68 10.86 -24.65 12.61
N GLN A 69 11.55 -24.29 11.53
CA GLN A 69 12.87 -24.81 11.15
C GLN A 69 14.01 -24.06 11.85
N ARG A 70 13.70 -23.06 12.68
CA ARG A 70 14.67 -22.21 13.38
C ARG A 70 15.62 -21.48 12.41
N CYS A 71 15.14 -21.08 11.23
CA CYS A 71 15.89 -20.22 10.33
C CYS A 71 16.30 -18.92 11.04
N ASP A 72 17.53 -18.47 10.83
CA ASP A 72 18.03 -17.24 11.46
C ASP A 72 17.56 -15.97 10.73
N VAL A 73 17.56 -16.02 9.39
CA VAL A 73 17.20 -14.89 8.53
C VAL A 73 16.27 -15.37 7.43
N VAL A 74 15.27 -14.55 7.10
CA VAL A 74 14.38 -14.74 5.97
C VAL A 74 14.54 -13.55 5.03
N THR A 75 14.82 -13.83 3.75
CA THR A 75 14.87 -12.82 2.68
C THR A 75 13.66 -12.94 1.77
N LEU A 76 12.96 -11.82 1.53
CA LEU A 76 11.70 -11.76 0.80
C LEU A 76 11.75 -10.68 -0.28
N SER A 77 12.06 -11.10 -1.50
CA SER A 77 12.00 -10.22 -2.67
C SER A 77 10.64 -10.34 -3.35
N LEU A 78 9.58 -10.02 -2.61
CA LEU A 78 8.17 -10.04 -3.02
C LEU A 78 7.36 -9.01 -2.23
N GLY A 79 6.18 -8.67 -2.74
CA GLY A 79 5.33 -7.67 -2.09
C GLY A 79 3.87 -7.76 -2.49
N GLY A 80 3.01 -7.18 -1.64
CA GLY A 80 1.57 -7.13 -1.88
C GLY A 80 0.81 -6.31 -0.86
N LEU A 81 -0.49 -6.59 -0.80
CA LEU A 81 -1.44 -5.98 0.14
C LEU A 81 -1.31 -6.59 1.54
N PRO A 82 -1.58 -5.82 2.61
CA PRO A 82 -1.56 -6.35 3.96
C PRO A 82 -2.62 -7.43 4.14
N SER A 83 -2.36 -8.34 5.08
CA SER A 83 -3.34 -9.31 5.56
C SER A 83 -3.04 -9.69 7.01
N ARG A 84 -4.10 -9.95 7.78
CA ARG A 84 -3.96 -10.42 9.17
C ARG A 84 -3.08 -11.66 9.31
N ALA A 85 -3.17 -12.57 8.35
CA ALA A 85 -2.33 -13.77 8.36
C ALA A 85 -0.83 -13.43 8.21
N TRP A 86 -0.49 -12.36 7.50
CA TRP A 86 0.89 -11.90 7.34
C TRP A 86 1.40 -11.22 8.60
N SER A 87 0.65 -10.27 9.18
CA SER A 87 1.05 -9.60 10.41
C SER A 87 1.26 -10.60 11.56
N GLU A 88 0.34 -11.55 11.73
CA GLU A 88 0.48 -12.60 12.75
C GLU A 88 1.70 -13.51 12.50
N ALA A 89 2.00 -13.85 11.24
CA ALA A 89 3.15 -14.68 10.90
C ALA A 89 4.48 -13.94 11.05
N VAL A 90 4.51 -12.65 10.70
CA VAL A 90 5.65 -11.75 10.92
C VAL A 90 5.92 -11.59 12.41
N ASP A 91 4.88 -11.33 13.20
CA ASP A 91 4.98 -11.27 14.66
C ASP A 91 5.58 -12.56 15.22
N LEU A 92 5.03 -13.72 14.84
CA LEU A 92 5.50 -15.02 15.32
C LEU A 92 6.98 -15.25 14.99
N ALA A 93 7.39 -15.00 13.75
CA ALA A 93 8.78 -15.18 13.32
C ALA A 93 9.74 -14.21 14.03
N TYR A 94 9.35 -12.94 14.18
CA TYR A 94 10.12 -11.94 14.91
C TYR A 94 10.30 -12.32 16.39
N GLU A 95 9.23 -12.75 17.06
CA GLU A 95 9.27 -13.19 18.46
C GLU A 95 10.20 -14.41 18.64
N ALA A 96 10.26 -15.29 17.64
CA ALA A 96 11.18 -16.44 17.60
C ALA A 96 12.64 -16.06 17.25
N GLY A 97 12.94 -14.77 17.08
CA GLY A 97 14.28 -14.27 16.75
C GLY A 97 14.68 -14.42 15.29
N VAL A 98 13.72 -14.62 14.38
CA VAL A 98 13.98 -14.65 12.94
C VAL A 98 14.03 -13.22 12.41
N CYS A 99 15.14 -12.82 11.79
CA CYS A 99 15.23 -11.52 11.14
C CYS A 99 14.63 -11.59 9.73
N ILE A 100 13.59 -10.80 9.48
CA ILE A 100 12.91 -10.76 8.18
C ILE A 100 13.39 -9.53 7.41
N CYS A 101 13.99 -9.74 6.24
CA CYS A 101 14.37 -8.69 5.30
C CYS A 101 13.43 -8.75 4.09
N ALA A 102 12.77 -7.64 3.75
CA ALA A 102 11.83 -7.61 2.63
C ALA A 102 12.06 -6.40 1.73
N ALA A 103 11.91 -6.62 0.42
CA ALA A 103 12.05 -5.57 -0.58
C ALA A 103 10.99 -4.47 -0.37
N ALA A 104 11.42 -3.21 -0.48
CA ALA A 104 10.56 -2.04 -0.34
C ALA A 104 9.38 -2.00 -1.33
N GLY A 105 9.51 -2.67 -2.48
CA GLY A 105 8.59 -2.57 -3.60
C GLY A 105 9.18 -1.78 -4.76
N ASN A 106 8.55 -1.87 -5.91
CA ASN A 106 9.02 -1.25 -7.14
C ASN A 106 7.84 -0.74 -7.98
N HIS A 107 8.11 0.30 -8.77
CA HIS A 107 7.13 0.90 -9.67
C HIS A 107 7.77 1.33 -11.00
N VAL A 108 6.93 1.64 -11.99
CA VAL A 108 7.36 2.18 -13.29
C VAL A 108 6.49 3.39 -13.60
N GLY A 109 7.12 4.55 -13.79
CA GLY A 109 6.41 5.81 -14.07
C GLY A 109 5.41 6.14 -12.96
N ILE A 110 4.19 6.53 -13.32
CA ILE A 110 3.14 6.95 -12.35
C ILE A 110 2.32 5.79 -11.75
N ALA A 111 2.65 4.53 -12.08
CA ALA A 111 1.88 3.40 -11.60
C ALA A 111 2.22 3.09 -10.13
N PRO A 112 1.23 2.97 -9.22
CA PRO A 112 1.50 2.59 -7.83
C PRO A 112 2.05 1.16 -7.73
N PRO A 113 2.74 0.80 -6.63
CA PRO A 113 2.91 1.58 -5.40
C PRO A 113 4.21 2.39 -5.34
N HIS A 114 4.10 3.70 -5.05
CA HIS A 114 5.27 4.54 -4.76
C HIS A 114 5.78 4.41 -3.32
N THR A 115 4.98 3.80 -2.45
CA THR A 115 5.27 3.59 -1.03
C THR A 115 5.62 2.15 -0.71
N LEU A 116 6.21 1.93 0.48
CA LEU A 116 6.57 0.60 0.96
C LEU A 116 5.38 -0.36 0.90
N VAL A 117 5.62 -1.52 0.28
CA VAL A 117 4.65 -2.61 0.20
C VAL A 117 4.73 -3.52 1.43
N TYR A 118 3.71 -4.37 1.63
CA TYR A 118 3.78 -5.40 2.66
C TYR A 118 4.50 -6.65 2.12
N PRO A 119 5.30 -7.36 2.94
CA PRO A 119 5.48 -7.18 4.38
C PRO A 119 6.56 -6.16 4.79
N ALA A 120 7.29 -5.54 3.85
CA ALA A 120 8.37 -4.60 4.18
C ALA A 120 7.93 -3.44 5.08
N ARG A 121 6.67 -3.00 4.95
CA ARG A 121 6.08 -1.95 5.77
C ARG A 121 5.86 -2.30 7.25
N TYR A 122 5.85 -3.59 7.62
CA TYR A 122 5.68 -3.95 9.04
C TYR A 122 6.89 -3.50 9.86
N SER A 123 6.63 -2.89 11.02
CA SER A 123 7.64 -2.43 11.99
C SER A 123 8.69 -3.49 12.37
N ARG A 124 8.30 -4.76 12.36
CA ARG A 124 9.14 -5.94 12.69
C ARG A 124 9.92 -6.51 11.50
N VAL A 125 9.74 -5.94 10.30
CA VAL A 125 10.43 -6.34 9.08
C VAL A 125 11.47 -5.26 8.75
N LEU A 126 12.66 -5.69 8.35
CA LEU A 126 13.68 -4.80 7.82
C LEU A 126 13.34 -4.48 6.37
N ALA A 127 12.83 -3.27 6.13
CA ALA A 127 12.49 -2.82 4.78
C ALA A 127 13.77 -2.50 4.01
N VAL A 128 13.92 -3.04 2.80
CA VAL A 128 15.13 -2.86 2.00
C VAL A 128 14.86 -1.99 0.78
N CYS A 129 15.42 -0.78 0.80
CA CYS A 129 15.39 0.19 -0.30
C CYS A 129 16.61 0.04 -1.22
N GLY A 130 16.56 0.71 -2.37
CA GLY A 130 17.66 0.72 -3.35
C GLY A 130 18.51 1.99 -3.27
N VAL A 131 19.83 1.82 -3.28
CA VAL A 131 20.81 2.90 -3.53
C VAL A 131 21.59 2.60 -4.82
N MET A 132 21.80 3.63 -5.64
CA MET A 132 22.55 3.50 -6.89
C MET A 132 24.06 3.61 -6.67
N ALA A 133 24.84 3.24 -7.67
CA ALA A 133 26.30 3.19 -7.59
C ALA A 133 26.94 4.56 -7.26
N ASP A 134 26.29 5.66 -7.66
CA ASP A 134 26.69 7.03 -7.36
C ASP A 134 26.27 7.51 -5.95
N GLY A 135 25.59 6.65 -5.18
CA GLY A 135 25.09 6.95 -3.84
C GLY A 135 23.73 7.67 -3.81
N SER A 136 23.11 7.93 -4.96
CA SER A 136 21.77 8.49 -5.06
C SER A 136 20.68 7.43 -4.86
N SER A 137 19.45 7.86 -4.58
CA SER A 137 18.32 6.96 -4.41
C SER A 137 17.93 6.29 -5.72
N TYR A 138 17.49 5.02 -5.66
CA TYR A 138 16.99 4.30 -6.84
C TYR A 138 15.58 4.77 -7.23
N THR A 139 15.49 6.04 -7.63
CA THR A 139 14.27 6.80 -7.90
C THR A 139 14.56 7.92 -8.90
N GLY A 140 13.55 8.54 -9.50
CA GLY A 140 13.71 9.66 -10.43
C GLY A 140 14.30 9.22 -11.77
N LEU A 141 14.10 7.95 -12.14
CA LEU A 141 14.63 7.39 -13.38
C LEU A 141 13.70 7.71 -14.55
N THR A 142 14.28 7.88 -15.74
CA THR A 142 13.51 8.29 -16.92
C THR A 142 12.95 7.10 -17.71
N GLY A 143 11.82 7.34 -18.38
CA GLY A 143 11.24 6.40 -19.33
C GLY A 143 10.55 5.20 -18.67
N THR A 144 11.05 3.99 -18.95
CA THR A 144 10.45 2.72 -18.47
C THR A 144 11.33 1.99 -17.46
N ALA A 145 12.33 2.69 -16.92
CA ALA A 145 13.18 2.16 -15.88
C ALA A 145 12.35 1.86 -14.63
N LEU A 146 12.71 0.76 -13.97
CA LEU A 146 12.10 0.38 -12.71
C LEU A 146 12.64 1.28 -11.60
N GLU A 147 11.78 1.74 -10.71
CA GLU A 147 12.12 2.57 -9.56
C GLU A 147 11.78 1.85 -8.25
N GLY A 148 12.54 2.14 -7.19
CA GLY A 148 12.29 1.63 -5.84
C GLY A 148 11.22 2.44 -5.12
N SER A 149 10.34 1.76 -4.41
CA SER A 149 9.36 2.40 -3.52
C SER A 149 10.02 2.82 -2.20
N PHE A 150 9.48 3.85 -1.55
CA PHE A 150 9.97 4.36 -0.26
C PHE A 150 8.84 5.07 0.49
N GLY A 151 9.01 5.29 1.79
CA GLY A 151 7.99 5.94 2.60
C GLY A 151 6.75 5.06 2.88
N PRO A 152 5.80 5.53 3.69
CA PRO A 152 5.81 6.83 4.37
C PRO A 152 6.84 6.91 5.50
N ASP A 153 7.12 8.12 5.99
CA ASP A 153 8.19 8.39 6.97
C ASP A 153 8.10 7.53 8.23
N SER A 154 6.88 7.28 8.74
CA SER A 154 6.65 6.38 9.88
C SER A 154 7.21 4.97 9.67
N ALA A 155 7.13 4.45 8.45
CA ALA A 155 7.60 3.11 8.08
C ALA A 155 9.10 3.08 7.78
N MET A 156 9.69 4.22 7.37
CA MET A 156 11.12 4.31 7.06
C MET A 156 12.04 4.14 8.29
N LYS A 157 11.50 4.20 9.51
CA LYS A 157 12.24 3.90 10.76
C LYS A 157 12.86 2.51 10.77
N ALA A 158 12.22 1.55 10.10
CA ALA A 158 12.68 0.17 9.98
C ALA A 158 13.47 -0.11 8.69
N ALA A 159 13.69 0.91 7.86
CA ALA A 159 14.27 0.76 6.53
C ALA A 159 15.79 0.95 6.51
N ILE A 160 16.44 0.29 5.56
CA ILE A 160 17.85 0.44 5.18
C ILE A 160 17.97 0.28 3.66
N ALA A 161 18.99 0.88 3.04
CA ALA A 161 19.25 0.74 1.62
C ALA A 161 20.45 -0.19 1.33
N ALA A 162 20.41 -0.90 0.21
CA ALA A 162 21.56 -1.61 -0.35
C ALA A 162 21.62 -1.44 -1.89
N TYR A 163 22.77 -1.79 -2.48
CA TYR A 163 23.08 -1.39 -3.85
C TYR A 163 22.22 -2.11 -4.89
N THR A 164 21.75 -1.38 -5.90
CA THR A 164 20.92 -1.81 -7.06
C THR A 164 21.01 -0.72 -8.14
N PRO A 165 20.77 -0.94 -9.45
CA PRO A 165 20.30 -2.14 -10.16
C PRO A 165 21.39 -3.00 -10.81
N ASN A 166 22.65 -2.56 -10.85
CA ASN A 166 23.69 -3.26 -11.62
C ASN A 166 24.37 -4.38 -10.81
N ILE A 167 23.57 -5.19 -10.12
CA ILE A 167 24.05 -6.29 -9.26
C ILE A 167 24.20 -7.57 -10.09
N PRO A 168 25.27 -8.37 -9.87
CA PRO A 168 25.43 -9.68 -10.48
C PRO A 168 24.22 -10.60 -10.25
N TRP A 169 23.72 -11.19 -11.32
CA TRP A 169 22.52 -12.01 -11.34
C TRP A 169 22.76 -13.37 -11.98
N ALA A 170 22.66 -14.43 -11.20
CA ALA A 170 22.75 -15.80 -11.71
C ALA A 170 21.56 -16.15 -12.60
N GLN A 171 21.83 -16.63 -13.81
CA GLN A 171 20.78 -17.00 -14.76
C GLN A 171 20.30 -18.44 -14.52
N PHE A 172 19.00 -18.62 -14.37
CA PHE A 172 18.40 -19.94 -14.19
C PHE A 172 18.64 -20.84 -15.39
N GLY A 173 18.93 -22.13 -15.11
CA GLY A 173 19.27 -23.12 -16.14
C GLY A 173 20.66 -22.96 -16.74
N CYS A 174 21.44 -21.93 -16.36
CA CYS A 174 22.78 -21.69 -16.88
C CYS A 174 23.83 -21.94 -15.80
N LYS A 175 24.86 -22.75 -16.10
CA LYS A 175 25.92 -23.10 -15.12
C LYS A 175 26.94 -21.98 -14.90
N SER A 176 27.17 -21.14 -15.90
CA SER A 176 28.27 -20.16 -15.93
C SER A 176 27.86 -18.83 -16.56
N SER A 177 26.58 -18.46 -16.44
CA SER A 177 26.07 -17.17 -16.95
C SER A 177 25.65 -16.27 -15.79
N ILE A 178 26.25 -15.08 -15.75
CA ILE A 178 25.89 -14.00 -14.84
C ILE A 178 25.59 -12.78 -15.68
N ARG A 179 24.46 -12.14 -15.39
CA ARG A 179 24.11 -10.85 -15.99
C ARG A 179 24.35 -9.74 -14.97
N LEU A 180 24.70 -8.55 -15.43
CA LEU A 180 24.91 -7.37 -14.56
C LEU A 180 23.71 -6.43 -14.60
N ASN A 181 22.50 -6.99 -14.65
CA ASN A 181 21.23 -6.26 -14.74
C ASN A 181 20.24 -6.70 -13.65
N GLY A 182 20.73 -7.02 -12.45
CA GLY A 182 19.91 -7.35 -11.29
C GLY A 182 19.11 -6.16 -10.77
N GLU A 183 18.02 -5.81 -11.45
CA GLU A 183 17.22 -4.61 -11.18
C GLU A 183 16.31 -4.72 -9.94
N GLY A 184 15.99 -3.56 -9.36
CA GLY A 184 15.01 -3.43 -8.30
C GLY A 184 15.54 -3.62 -6.88
N PRO A 185 14.79 -3.18 -5.84
CA PRO A 185 15.13 -3.47 -4.44
C PRO A 185 15.18 -4.96 -4.10
N SER A 186 14.64 -5.81 -4.98
CA SER A 186 14.82 -7.26 -4.92
C SER A 186 16.29 -7.66 -4.83
N SER A 187 17.19 -7.07 -5.63
CA SER A 187 18.63 -7.39 -5.58
C SER A 187 19.36 -6.82 -4.35
N ALA A 188 18.81 -5.76 -3.76
CA ALA A 188 19.29 -5.17 -2.51
C ALA A 188 18.96 -6.05 -1.28
N THR A 189 17.78 -6.68 -1.27
CA THR A 189 17.26 -7.47 -0.13
C THR A 189 18.19 -8.63 0.33
N PRO A 190 18.69 -9.52 -0.55
CA PRO A 190 19.60 -10.58 -0.15
C PRO A 190 20.95 -10.07 0.39
N GLN A 191 21.41 -8.89 -0.03
CA GLN A 191 22.64 -8.29 0.52
C GLN A 191 22.48 -7.93 2.00
N VAL A 192 21.33 -7.36 2.36
CA VAL A 192 21.01 -7.02 3.74
C VAL A 192 20.81 -8.29 4.58
N ALA A 193 20.09 -9.28 4.04
CA ALA A 193 19.92 -10.58 4.71
C ALA A 193 21.27 -11.29 4.96
N ALA A 194 22.18 -11.25 3.99
CA ALA A 194 23.53 -11.77 4.15
C ALA A 194 24.32 -11.05 5.26
N ALA A 195 24.23 -9.71 5.32
CA ALA A 195 24.89 -8.94 6.37
C ALA A 195 24.37 -9.30 7.77
N VAL A 196 23.06 -9.51 7.91
CA VAL A 196 22.48 -10.01 9.18
C VAL A 196 22.98 -11.41 9.50
N ALA A 197 23.02 -12.32 8.51
CA ALA A 197 23.50 -13.69 8.71
C ALA A 197 24.98 -13.73 9.15
N LEU A 198 25.85 -12.94 8.52
CA LEU A 198 27.25 -12.81 8.95
C LEU A 198 27.37 -12.25 10.36
N TRP A 199 26.56 -11.25 10.71
CA TRP A 199 26.57 -10.68 12.05
C TRP A 199 26.07 -11.66 13.11
N PHE A 200 25.02 -12.43 12.80
CA PHE A 200 24.54 -13.51 13.66
C PHE A 200 25.58 -14.61 13.85
N GLU A 201 26.26 -15.04 12.79
CA GLU A 201 27.30 -16.06 12.89
C GLU A 201 28.46 -15.58 13.78
N ARG A 202 28.88 -14.33 13.63
CA ARG A 202 29.96 -13.74 14.43
C ARG A 202 29.67 -13.73 15.93
N TYR A 203 28.43 -13.46 16.34
CA TYR A 203 28.04 -13.31 17.75
C TYR A 203 27.19 -14.47 18.27
N LYS A 204 27.11 -15.59 17.56
CA LYS A 204 26.16 -16.70 17.84
C LYS A 204 26.19 -17.24 19.26
N SER A 205 27.34 -17.17 19.95
CA SER A 205 27.51 -17.63 21.34
C SER A 205 26.84 -16.70 22.37
N GLU A 206 26.59 -15.45 22.01
CA GLU A 206 26.05 -14.42 22.90
C GLU A 206 24.57 -14.12 22.62
N LEU A 207 24.06 -14.50 21.45
CA LEU A 207 22.74 -14.08 20.98
C LEU A 207 21.61 -14.95 21.54
N PRO A 208 20.58 -14.36 22.19
CA PRO A 208 19.38 -15.10 22.55
C PRO A 208 18.58 -15.45 21.30
N ARG A 209 17.91 -16.61 21.30
CA ARG A 209 16.98 -17.06 20.25
C ARG A 209 15.58 -16.46 20.45
N ASP A 210 15.52 -15.13 20.52
CA ASP A 210 14.28 -14.33 20.57
C ASP A 210 14.45 -12.99 19.86
N TRP A 211 13.43 -12.15 19.86
CA TRP A 211 13.41 -10.84 19.20
C TRP A 211 14.62 -9.93 19.49
N ARG A 212 15.30 -10.07 20.64
CA ARG A 212 16.41 -9.18 21.03
C ARG A 212 17.58 -9.26 20.07
N ARG A 213 17.86 -10.44 19.49
CA ARG A 213 18.92 -10.57 18.46
C ARG A 213 18.58 -9.79 17.20
N VAL A 214 17.29 -9.71 16.84
CA VAL A 214 16.84 -8.98 15.65
C VAL A 214 17.07 -7.48 15.84
N GLU A 215 16.75 -6.95 17.01
CA GLU A 215 17.02 -5.54 17.33
C GLU A 215 18.52 -5.24 17.46
N ALA A 216 19.30 -6.16 18.03
CA ALA A 216 20.75 -6.00 18.10
C ALA A 216 21.40 -5.96 16.70
N ALA A 217 20.96 -6.82 15.77
CA ALA A 217 21.40 -6.79 14.38
C ALA A 217 20.97 -5.48 13.67
N ARG A 218 19.73 -5.04 13.86
CA ARG A 218 19.25 -3.75 13.36
C ARG A 218 20.12 -2.60 13.86
N HIS A 219 20.42 -2.56 15.15
CA HIS A 219 21.28 -1.55 15.74
C HIS A 219 22.67 -1.54 15.09
N ALA A 220 23.30 -2.71 14.90
CA ALA A 220 24.60 -2.82 14.24
C ALA A 220 24.59 -2.29 12.80
N LEU A 221 23.58 -2.68 12.01
CA LEU A 221 23.41 -2.24 10.64
C LEU A 221 23.12 -0.73 10.55
N PHE A 222 22.18 -0.22 11.35
CA PHE A 222 21.75 1.18 11.32
C PHE A 222 22.82 2.14 11.86
N THR A 223 23.58 1.73 12.87
CA THR A 223 24.65 2.56 13.45
C THR A 223 25.77 2.79 12.43
N THR A 224 26.09 1.78 11.62
CA THR A 224 27.23 1.81 10.70
C THR A 224 26.88 2.26 9.28
N ALA A 225 25.59 2.36 8.95
CA ALA A 225 25.13 2.77 7.63
C ALA A 225 25.64 4.17 7.22
N LYS A 226 25.87 4.36 5.91
CA LYS A 226 26.25 5.65 5.30
C LYS A 226 25.04 6.37 4.70
N HIS A 227 25.21 7.58 4.17
CA HIS A 227 24.14 8.34 3.49
C HIS A 227 22.88 8.58 4.36
N LYS A 228 23.05 8.74 5.67
CA LYS A 228 21.92 8.92 6.61
C LYS A 228 21.18 10.26 6.47
N SER A 229 21.70 11.19 5.68
CA SER A 229 21.06 12.48 5.41
C SER A 229 19.75 12.29 4.64
N ASP A 230 19.70 11.31 3.73
CA ASP A 230 18.49 11.00 2.97
C ASP A 230 17.64 9.94 3.67
N LYS A 231 17.05 10.32 4.81
CA LYS A 231 16.16 9.42 5.58
C LYS A 231 14.90 9.04 4.81
N LYS A 232 14.45 9.89 3.89
CA LYS A 232 13.23 9.69 3.12
C LYS A 232 13.34 8.49 2.19
N HIS A 233 14.48 8.32 1.53
CA HIS A 233 14.68 7.21 0.59
C HIS A 233 15.46 6.04 1.23
N PHE A 234 16.37 6.31 2.16
CA PHE A 234 17.25 5.28 2.72
C PHE A 234 16.92 4.86 4.16
N GLY A 235 15.99 5.53 4.83
CA GLY A 235 15.67 5.27 6.23
C GLY A 235 16.89 5.48 7.12
N ASN A 236 17.50 4.38 7.57
CA ASN A 236 18.71 4.39 8.39
C ASN A 236 20.01 4.53 7.59
N GLY A 237 19.96 4.55 6.26
CA GLY A 237 21.10 4.77 5.38
C GLY A 237 21.46 3.56 4.51
N ALA A 238 22.58 3.64 3.80
CA ALA A 238 23.13 2.58 2.97
C ALA A 238 23.97 1.59 3.79
N LEU A 239 23.70 0.30 3.63
CA LEU A 239 24.33 -0.83 4.32
C LEU A 239 25.87 -0.76 4.27
N GLN A 240 26.51 -1.04 5.41
CA GLN A 240 27.96 -1.21 5.53
C GLN A 240 28.28 -2.53 6.26
N ALA A 241 28.14 -3.67 5.57
CA ALA A 241 28.21 -5.00 6.19
C ALA A 241 29.50 -5.24 7.00
N LYS A 242 30.67 -4.90 6.43
CA LYS A 242 31.97 -5.06 7.11
C LYS A 242 32.05 -4.24 8.40
N ALA A 243 31.54 -3.01 8.40
CA ALA A 243 31.56 -2.14 9.58
C ALA A 243 30.60 -2.67 10.65
N ALA A 244 29.43 -3.17 10.26
CA ALA A 244 28.44 -3.73 11.19
C ALA A 244 29.00 -4.90 12.01
N LEU A 245 29.89 -5.73 11.44
CA LEU A 245 30.55 -6.84 12.15
C LEU A 245 31.35 -6.38 13.38
N SER A 246 31.85 -5.14 13.38
CA SER A 246 32.60 -4.59 14.52
C SER A 246 31.70 -4.10 15.66
N VAL A 247 30.38 -4.02 15.47
CA VAL A 247 29.44 -3.59 16.50
C VAL A 247 28.99 -4.79 17.32
N LYS A 248 29.27 -4.76 18.64
CA LYS A 248 28.85 -5.80 19.59
C LYS A 248 27.32 -5.80 19.81
N PRO A 249 26.72 -6.95 20.17
CA PRO A 249 25.30 -7.04 20.49
C PRO A 249 24.90 -6.10 21.65
N MET A 250 23.71 -5.48 21.52
CA MET A 250 23.10 -4.67 22.58
C MET A 250 21.67 -5.17 22.83
N PHE A 251 21.34 -5.51 24.08
CA PHE A 251 20.06 -6.15 24.42
C PHE A 251 19.06 -5.24 25.16
N GLY A 252 19.47 -4.05 25.57
CA GLY A 252 18.61 -3.04 26.21
C GLY A 252 17.77 -2.21 25.23
N LEU A 253 17.62 -2.66 23.99
CA LEU A 253 16.92 -1.96 22.92
C LEU A 253 15.41 -2.11 23.07
N ALA A 254 14.67 -1.08 22.65
CA ALA A 254 13.21 -1.13 22.62
C ALA A 254 12.73 -2.20 21.63
N LYS A 255 11.76 -2.99 22.05
CA LYS A 255 11.10 -3.97 21.20
C LYS A 255 10.28 -3.26 20.13
N SER A 256 10.38 -3.72 18.88
CA SER A 256 9.55 -3.20 17.79
C SER A 256 8.07 -3.44 18.07
N GLU A 257 7.25 -2.42 17.76
CA GLU A 257 5.79 -2.50 17.81
C GLU A 257 5.29 -3.71 17.02
N ARG A 258 4.13 -4.26 17.41
CA ARG A 258 3.53 -5.38 16.67
C ARG A 258 3.28 -5.00 15.21
N ALA A 259 3.36 -5.98 14.31
CA ALA A 259 2.98 -5.78 12.93
C ALA A 259 1.51 -5.32 12.87
N ASP A 260 1.28 -4.05 12.53
CA ASP A 260 -0.05 -3.47 12.46
C ASP A 260 -0.53 -3.42 11.01
N ASP A 261 -1.75 -3.92 10.78
CA ASP A 261 -2.49 -3.80 9.53
C ASP A 261 -3.56 -2.69 9.60
N SER A 262 -3.61 -1.95 10.71
CA SER A 262 -4.51 -0.84 10.98
C SER A 262 -3.75 0.48 11.02
N PHE A 263 -4.46 1.57 10.77
CA PHE A 263 -3.89 2.91 10.85
C PHE A 263 -4.35 3.63 12.12
N ALA A 264 -3.45 4.38 12.76
CA ALA A 264 -3.74 5.10 13.99
C ALA A 264 -4.91 6.09 13.82
N PHE A 265 -5.02 6.75 12.67
CA PHE A 265 -6.14 7.67 12.39
C PHE A 265 -7.44 6.95 12.02
N LEU A 266 -7.37 5.71 11.51
CA LEU A 266 -8.59 4.93 11.21
C LEU A 266 -9.31 4.53 12.50
N ARG A 267 -8.60 4.43 13.62
CA ARG A 267 -9.20 4.28 14.95
C ARG A 267 -10.07 5.49 15.29
N VAL A 268 -9.63 6.70 14.94
CA VAL A 268 -10.44 7.94 15.08
C VAL A 268 -11.66 7.91 14.14
N LEU A 269 -11.48 7.46 12.90
CA LEU A 269 -12.57 7.33 11.92
C LEU A 269 -13.53 6.16 12.17
N THR A 270 -13.15 5.13 12.93
CA THR A 270 -14.02 4.01 13.33
C THR A 270 -14.61 4.18 14.74
N GLY A 271 -14.14 5.17 15.50
CA GLY A 271 -14.70 5.52 16.83
C GLY A 271 -13.99 4.94 18.01
N ILE A 272 -12.82 4.38 17.75
CA ILE A 272 -11.97 3.77 18.74
C ILE A 272 -11.13 4.89 19.37
N GLY A 273 -11.68 5.49 20.41
CA GLY A 273 -10.89 6.00 21.52
C GLY A 273 -10.50 4.83 22.42
N LEU A 274 -9.20 4.65 22.68
CA LEU A 274 -8.54 3.81 23.72
C LEU A 274 -8.94 2.32 23.89
N ALA A 275 -10.04 1.82 23.31
CA ALA A 275 -10.52 0.44 23.43
C ALA A 275 -9.99 -0.47 22.29
N ALA A 276 -10.04 -1.78 22.50
CA ALA A 276 -9.65 -2.74 21.46
C ALA A 276 -10.72 -2.83 20.35
N ALA A 277 -10.27 -2.80 19.08
CA ALA A 277 -11.15 -2.88 17.91
C ALA A 277 -11.95 -4.20 17.87
N THR A 278 -13.26 -4.13 17.59
CA THR A 278 -14.09 -5.32 17.35
C THR A 278 -13.62 -6.10 16.11
N PRO A 279 -13.93 -7.40 15.95
CA PRO A 279 -13.55 -8.16 14.74
C PRO A 279 -14.02 -7.51 13.43
N ARG A 280 -15.18 -6.84 13.46
CA ARG A 280 -15.72 -6.11 12.31
C ARG A 280 -14.91 -4.85 12.00
N GLU A 281 -14.51 -4.09 13.02
CA GLU A 281 -13.63 -2.93 12.84
C GLU A 281 -12.24 -3.34 12.35
N GLN A 282 -11.69 -4.44 12.85
CA GLN A 282 -10.42 -4.98 12.37
C GLN A 282 -10.48 -5.32 10.87
N MET A 283 -11.61 -5.87 10.41
CA MET A 283 -11.85 -6.12 8.99
C MET A 283 -11.89 -4.81 8.17
N PHE A 284 -12.60 -3.78 8.65
CA PHE A 284 -12.65 -2.48 7.97
C PHE A 284 -11.30 -1.76 7.96
N ASN A 285 -10.54 -1.85 9.05
CA ASN A 285 -9.19 -1.28 9.12
C ASN A 285 -8.25 -1.92 8.11
N LEU A 286 -8.28 -3.26 8.00
CA LEU A 286 -7.50 -3.98 7.00
C LEU A 286 -7.91 -3.58 5.58
N GLU A 287 -9.22 -3.51 5.31
CA GLU A 287 -9.72 -3.10 4.00
C GLU A 287 -9.27 -1.68 3.65
N LEU A 288 -9.38 -0.73 4.58
CA LEU A 288 -8.91 0.64 4.40
C LEU A 288 -7.40 0.71 4.17
N ALA A 289 -6.61 -0.15 4.82
CA ALA A 289 -5.18 -0.23 4.56
C ALA A 289 -4.86 -0.73 3.14
N GLN A 290 -5.65 -1.68 2.64
CA GLN A 290 -5.56 -2.13 1.25
C GLN A 290 -5.99 -1.04 0.28
N ARG A 291 -7.10 -0.35 0.54
CA ARG A 291 -7.60 0.76 -0.29
C ARG A 291 -6.60 1.90 -0.36
N TRP A 292 -6.03 2.29 0.78
CA TRP A 292 -5.00 3.34 0.84
C TRP A 292 -3.80 3.00 -0.04
N LEU A 293 -3.33 1.74 -0.08
CA LEU A 293 -2.18 1.37 -0.92
C LEU A 293 -2.50 1.44 -2.42
N LEU A 294 -3.76 1.22 -2.80
CA LEU A 294 -4.22 1.16 -4.19
C LEU A 294 -4.77 2.49 -4.73
N ASN A 295 -5.09 3.43 -3.84
CA ASN A 295 -5.79 4.67 -4.21
C ASN A 295 -4.90 5.90 -3.94
N PRO A 296 -4.37 6.54 -5.01
CA PRO A 296 -3.53 7.73 -4.88
C PRO A 296 -4.22 8.92 -4.20
N GLU A 297 -5.53 9.07 -4.34
CA GLU A 297 -6.26 10.16 -3.67
C GLU A 297 -6.28 9.96 -2.15
N LEU A 298 -6.46 8.72 -1.67
CA LEU A 298 -6.35 8.42 -0.25
C LEU A 298 -4.95 8.70 0.29
N GLN A 299 -3.90 8.44 -0.50
CA GLN A 299 -2.51 8.75 -0.14
C GLN A 299 -2.25 10.26 -0.10
N LYS A 300 -2.86 11.05 -1.00
CA LYS A 300 -2.76 12.52 -0.97
C LYS A 300 -3.43 13.11 0.27
N ILE A 301 -4.60 12.57 0.65
CA ILE A 301 -5.35 13.03 1.83
C ILE A 301 -4.64 12.64 3.12
N VAL A 302 -4.12 11.40 3.17
CA VAL A 302 -3.37 10.86 4.29
C VAL A 302 -1.99 10.38 3.81
N PRO A 303 -0.97 11.27 3.76
CA PRO A 303 0.36 10.92 3.28
C PRO A 303 1.06 9.89 4.16
N ASP A 304 0.88 9.98 5.48
CA ASP A 304 1.43 9.04 6.44
C ASP A 304 0.34 8.52 7.39
N PRO A 305 -0.18 7.31 7.15
CA PRO A 305 -1.22 6.73 7.98
C PRO A 305 -0.71 6.16 9.32
N GLY A 306 0.61 6.01 9.48
CA GLY A 306 1.26 5.59 10.73
C GLY A 306 1.64 6.77 11.62
N ALA A 307 1.52 8.01 11.13
CA ALA A 307 1.75 9.21 11.92
C ALA A 307 0.59 9.45 12.93
N PRO A 308 0.84 10.18 14.04
CA PRO A 308 -0.20 10.59 14.96
C PRO A 308 -1.34 11.34 14.23
N PRO A 309 -2.60 11.21 14.68
CA PRO A 309 -3.76 11.77 13.99
C PRO A 309 -3.85 13.29 14.20
N THR A 310 -3.00 14.07 13.54
CA THR A 310 -3.18 15.52 13.38
C THR A 310 -4.04 15.81 12.16
N MET A 311 -5.34 15.49 12.25
CA MET A 311 -6.27 15.65 11.14
C MET A 311 -7.29 16.74 11.43
N THR A 312 -7.35 17.75 10.56
CA THR A 312 -8.39 18.78 10.62
C THR A 312 -9.74 18.20 10.23
N ALA A 313 -10.84 18.78 10.73
CA ALA A 313 -12.21 18.36 10.38
C ALA A 313 -12.44 18.35 8.85
N PHE A 314 -11.83 19.29 8.13
CA PHE A 314 -11.87 19.33 6.66
C PHE A 314 -11.21 18.10 6.02
N ARG A 315 -9.99 17.74 6.45
CA ARG A 315 -9.31 16.54 5.94
C ARG A 315 -10.07 15.26 6.29
N GLN A 316 -10.64 15.19 7.49
CA GLN A 316 -11.48 14.06 7.91
C GLN A 316 -12.70 13.91 7.00
N ARG A 317 -13.37 15.01 6.66
CA ARG A 317 -14.51 15.00 5.73
C ARG A 317 -14.12 14.51 4.33
N ARG A 318 -13.07 15.10 3.75
CA ARG A 318 -12.57 14.71 2.42
C ARG A 318 -12.17 13.24 2.36
N LEU A 319 -11.62 12.71 3.45
CA LEU A 319 -11.26 11.31 3.56
C LEU A 319 -12.48 10.40 3.57
N MET A 320 -13.52 10.74 4.34
CA MET A 320 -14.77 10.00 4.35
C MET A 320 -15.43 10.00 2.97
N GLU A 321 -15.46 11.16 2.30
CA GLU A 321 -15.95 11.31 0.92
C GLU A 321 -15.16 10.41 -0.04
N ALA A 322 -13.83 10.47 -0.01
CA ALA A 322 -12.96 9.65 -0.85
C ALA A 322 -13.13 8.14 -0.61
N ILE A 323 -13.42 7.70 0.62
CA ILE A 323 -13.70 6.28 0.91
C ILE A 323 -15.06 5.87 0.34
N VAL A 324 -16.09 6.72 0.45
CA VAL A 324 -17.43 6.45 -0.07
C VAL A 324 -17.43 6.40 -1.61
N GLU A 325 -16.63 7.25 -2.25
CA GLU A 325 -16.45 7.32 -3.70
C GLU A 325 -15.53 6.23 -4.27
N ASP A 326 -14.74 5.55 -3.43
CA ASP A 326 -13.85 4.48 -3.87
C ASP A 326 -14.64 3.25 -4.36
N GLU A 327 -14.72 3.06 -5.67
CA GLU A 327 -15.41 1.92 -6.29
C GLU A 327 -14.85 0.56 -5.88
N GLY A 328 -13.56 0.51 -5.51
CA GLY A 328 -12.92 -0.71 -5.02
C GLY A 328 -13.12 -0.95 -3.53
N ALA A 329 -13.75 -0.02 -2.80
CA ALA A 329 -14.17 -0.22 -1.41
C ALA A 329 -15.49 -1.01 -1.36
N SER A 330 -15.57 -1.93 -0.40
CA SER A 330 -16.71 -2.78 -0.15
C SER A 330 -17.94 -1.95 0.19
N VAL A 331 -19.11 -2.45 -0.21
CA VAL A 331 -20.39 -1.81 0.14
C VAL A 331 -20.55 -1.71 1.66
N ALA A 332 -20.01 -2.68 2.41
CA ALA A 332 -20.06 -2.69 3.86
C ALA A 332 -19.22 -1.55 4.46
N LEU A 333 -17.99 -1.35 3.99
CA LEU A 333 -17.12 -0.28 4.44
C LEU A 333 -17.70 1.10 4.09
N ARG A 334 -18.14 1.29 2.84
CA ARG A 334 -18.76 2.55 2.39
C ARG A 334 -20.00 2.90 3.20
N LYS A 335 -20.87 1.92 3.47
CA LYS A 335 -22.03 2.11 4.35
C LYS A 335 -21.63 2.45 5.78
N HIS A 336 -20.60 1.80 6.32
CA HIS A 336 -20.12 2.07 7.68
C HIS A 336 -19.62 3.53 7.81
N VAL A 337 -18.83 4.01 6.87
CA VAL A 337 -18.36 5.40 6.84
C VAL A 337 -19.52 6.38 6.67
N ALA A 338 -20.47 6.10 5.76
CA ALA A 338 -21.64 6.96 5.54
C ALA A 338 -22.53 7.07 6.80
N MET A 339 -22.76 5.96 7.50
CA MET A 339 -23.55 5.96 8.75
C MET A 339 -22.88 6.79 9.84
N ARG A 340 -21.55 6.79 9.92
CA ARG A 340 -20.81 7.62 10.87
C ARG A 340 -20.97 9.11 10.62
N THR A 341 -21.04 9.52 9.36
CA THR A 341 -21.37 10.90 9.01
C THR A 341 -22.73 11.30 9.57
N ILE A 342 -23.71 10.38 9.56
CA ILE A 342 -25.03 10.60 10.15
C ILE A 342 -24.92 10.69 11.67
N GLU A 343 -24.20 9.79 12.34
CA GLU A 343 -24.00 9.83 13.80
C GLU A 343 -23.36 11.15 14.26
N HIS A 344 -22.35 11.65 13.54
CA HIS A 344 -21.73 12.94 13.81
C HIS A 344 -22.71 14.11 13.62
N PHE A 345 -23.57 14.02 12.59
CA PHE A 345 -24.62 14.99 12.35
C PHE A 345 -25.66 14.98 13.49
N GLU A 346 -26.13 13.80 13.91
CA GLU A 346 -27.09 13.64 15.03
C GLU A 346 -26.50 14.12 16.36
N GLY A 347 -25.23 13.84 16.62
CA GLY A 347 -24.51 14.35 17.78
C GLY A 347 -24.43 15.88 17.78
N SER A 348 -24.12 16.49 16.63
CA SER A 348 -24.10 17.95 16.46
C SER A 348 -25.49 18.57 16.54
N LEU A 349 -26.52 17.84 16.12
CA LEU A 349 -27.93 18.24 16.21
C LEU A 349 -28.47 18.12 17.65
N GLY A 350 -27.76 17.40 18.54
CA GLY A 350 -28.19 17.12 19.90
C GLY A 350 -29.37 16.14 20.00
N ARG A 351 -29.76 15.50 18.89
CA ARG A 351 -30.88 14.55 18.83
C ARG A 351 -30.70 13.57 17.67
N PRO A 352 -31.21 12.34 17.80
CA PRO A 352 -31.28 11.40 16.68
C PRO A 352 -32.10 11.97 15.53
N ALA A 353 -31.68 11.71 14.29
CA ALA A 353 -32.45 12.02 13.10
C ALA A 353 -33.48 10.90 12.92
N LEU A 354 -34.75 11.25 13.10
CA LEU A 354 -35.85 10.31 12.90
C LEU A 354 -36.23 10.31 11.42
N TRP A 355 -36.07 9.16 10.77
CA TRP A 355 -36.43 9.00 9.36
C TRP A 355 -37.84 8.48 9.24
N ARG A 356 -38.56 8.96 8.24
CA ARG A 356 -39.90 8.45 7.94
C ARG A 356 -39.78 7.03 7.35
N PRO A 357 -40.72 6.09 7.62
CA PRO A 357 -40.63 4.72 7.10
C PRO A 357 -40.86 4.62 5.59
N ARG A 358 -42.04 5.09 5.13
CA ARG A 358 -42.49 5.22 3.74
C ARG A 358 -43.69 6.19 3.73
N ILE A 359 -43.98 6.80 2.58
CA ILE A 359 -45.26 7.51 2.41
C ILE A 359 -46.40 6.48 2.52
N ASN A 360 -47.32 6.74 3.45
CA ASN A 360 -48.62 6.07 3.48
C ASN A 360 -49.53 6.73 2.43
N PRO A 361 -49.92 6.05 1.34
CA PRO A 361 -50.74 6.66 0.28
C PRO A 361 -52.10 7.17 0.79
N ARG A 362 -52.61 6.58 1.87
CA ARG A 362 -53.90 6.95 2.49
C ARG A 362 -53.77 8.10 3.50
N ARG A 363 -52.56 8.37 4.01
CA ARG A 363 -52.26 9.49 4.90
C ARG A 363 -50.84 10.03 4.62
N PRO A 364 -50.69 10.86 3.58
CA PRO A 364 -49.38 11.38 3.16
C PRO A 364 -48.65 12.25 4.19
N GLY A 365 -49.36 12.77 5.20
CA GLY A 365 -48.80 13.54 6.32
C GLY A 365 -48.65 12.78 7.65
N ASP A 366 -48.82 11.44 7.66
CA ASP A 366 -48.63 10.67 8.91
C ASP A 366 -47.14 10.49 9.22
N ASP A 367 -46.67 11.19 10.26
CA ASP A 367 -45.28 11.18 10.73
C ASP A 367 -45.14 10.53 12.13
N ARG A 368 -46.18 9.83 12.60
CA ARG A 368 -46.21 9.22 13.95
C ARG A 368 -45.31 8.00 14.10
N SER A 369 -44.82 7.46 13.00
CA SER A 369 -43.94 6.29 12.95
C SER A 369 -42.60 6.69 12.34
N PHE A 370 -41.51 6.18 12.90
CA PHE A 370 -40.15 6.43 12.42
C PHE A 370 -39.38 5.14 12.20
N VAL A 371 -38.32 5.20 11.41
CA VAL A 371 -37.33 4.14 11.23
C VAL A 371 -35.93 4.68 11.54
N GLN A 372 -35.09 3.81 12.08
CA GLN A 372 -33.68 4.13 12.34
C GLN A 372 -32.78 3.98 11.10
N ARG A 373 -33.36 3.61 9.93
CA ARG A 373 -32.60 3.37 8.70
C ARG A 373 -33.05 4.34 7.61
N LEU A 374 -32.11 5.16 7.15
CA LEU A 374 -32.29 6.02 5.98
C LEU A 374 -32.13 5.21 4.70
N GLU A 375 -33.10 5.29 3.79
CA GLU A 375 -32.98 4.72 2.45
C GLU A 375 -32.15 5.66 1.56
N ILE A 376 -31.09 5.15 0.92
CA ILE A 376 -30.27 5.91 -0.03
C ILE A 376 -30.61 5.41 -1.43
N ARG A 377 -31.01 6.32 -2.32
CA ARG A 377 -31.38 6.02 -3.70
C ARG A 377 -30.57 6.86 -4.68
N PRO A 378 -30.20 6.30 -5.84
CA PRO A 378 -29.62 7.09 -6.90
C PRO A 378 -30.64 8.02 -7.56
N HIS A 379 -30.21 9.22 -7.98
CA HIS A 379 -31.04 10.18 -8.70
C HIS A 379 -30.57 10.43 -10.12
N ALA A 380 -31.51 10.61 -11.06
CA ALA A 380 -31.21 10.79 -12.48
C ALA A 380 -30.69 12.20 -12.84
N LEU A 381 -30.65 13.13 -11.89
CA LEU A 381 -30.17 14.50 -12.12
C LEU A 381 -28.64 14.53 -12.26
N ARG A 382 -28.14 15.22 -13.30
CA ARG A 382 -26.71 15.52 -13.49
C ARG A 382 -26.29 16.77 -12.68
N GLN A 383 -26.55 16.78 -11.37
CA GLN A 383 -26.14 17.85 -10.45
C GLN A 383 -25.45 17.27 -9.21
N ALA A 384 -24.36 17.90 -8.77
CA ALA A 384 -23.52 17.48 -7.64
C ALA A 384 -24.19 17.72 -6.28
N ASN A 385 -25.33 17.07 -6.03
CA ASN A 385 -26.15 17.31 -4.86
C ASN A 385 -26.58 15.97 -4.25
N ALA A 386 -26.56 15.89 -2.92
CA ALA A 386 -27.35 14.90 -2.19
C ALA A 386 -28.50 15.65 -1.53
N PHE A 387 -29.74 15.24 -1.79
CA PHE A 387 -30.91 15.88 -1.17
C PHE A 387 -31.89 14.82 -0.69
N TYR A 388 -32.54 15.09 0.43
CA TYR A 388 -33.62 14.24 0.90
C TYR A 388 -34.86 14.49 0.04
N SER A 389 -35.43 13.43 -0.54
CA SER A 389 -36.71 13.50 -1.24
C SER A 389 -37.82 13.08 -0.27
N PRO A 390 -38.70 14.00 0.15
CA PRO A 390 -39.85 13.68 1.00
C PRO A 390 -40.80 12.67 0.34
N GLU A 391 -40.96 12.76 -0.99
CA GLU A 391 -41.78 11.87 -1.81
C GLU A 391 -41.28 10.42 -1.80
N GLN A 392 -39.96 10.23 -1.88
CA GLN A 392 -39.36 8.90 -1.92
C GLN A 392 -38.93 8.40 -0.55
N VAL A 393 -38.98 9.26 0.47
CA VAL A 393 -38.49 8.97 1.84
C VAL A 393 -37.06 8.44 1.80
N ALA A 394 -36.24 9.08 0.96
CA ALA A 394 -34.90 8.61 0.65
C ALA A 394 -33.96 9.78 0.37
N LEU A 395 -32.70 9.60 0.75
CA LEU A 395 -31.61 10.47 0.32
C LEU A 395 -31.27 10.14 -1.14
N GLN A 396 -31.54 11.07 -2.02
CA GLN A 396 -31.23 11.02 -3.45
C GLN A 396 -29.76 11.39 -3.65
N PHE A 397 -28.97 10.53 -4.28
CA PHE A 397 -27.53 10.72 -4.54
C PHE A 397 -27.25 10.67 -6.05
N GLY A 398 -26.59 11.69 -6.62
CA GLY A 398 -26.31 11.77 -8.07
C GLY A 398 -25.11 10.95 -8.57
N TYR A 399 -25.03 10.74 -9.89
CA TYR A 399 -23.89 10.12 -10.60
C TYR A 399 -23.35 11.04 -11.73
N PHE A 400 -22.03 11.13 -11.94
CA PHE A 400 -21.42 12.00 -12.98
C PHE A 400 -20.27 11.37 -13.80
N GLU A 401 -19.96 11.94 -14.96
CA GLU A 401 -18.80 11.59 -15.83
C GLU A 401 -17.92 12.85 -15.96
N ALA A 402 -16.58 12.74 -15.89
CA ALA A 402 -15.66 13.90 -15.91
C ALA A 402 -15.21 14.27 -17.33
N GLY A 403 -15.36 15.54 -17.72
CA GLY A 403 -14.93 16.07 -19.02
C GLY A 403 -13.47 16.61 -19.00
N PRO A 404 -12.75 16.63 -20.14
CA PRO A 404 -11.29 16.82 -20.17
C PRO A 404 -10.76 18.21 -19.84
N GLU A 405 -11.58 19.27 -19.89
CA GLU A 405 -11.10 20.67 -19.89
C GLU A 405 -11.48 21.51 -18.66
N LEU A 406 -12.06 20.92 -17.60
CA LEU A 406 -12.48 21.66 -16.39
C LEU A 406 -12.03 20.95 -15.10
N SER A 407 -10.74 20.97 -14.83
CA SER A 407 -10.15 20.51 -13.56
C SER A 407 -10.33 21.56 -12.45
N GLY A 408 -11.40 21.46 -11.66
CA GLY A 408 -11.48 22.21 -10.40
C GLY A 408 -12.85 22.52 -9.81
N ARG A 409 -13.97 22.21 -10.48
CA ARG A 409 -15.31 22.50 -9.92
C ARG A 409 -16.39 21.43 -10.09
N THR A 410 -16.03 20.19 -10.43
CA THR A 410 -16.99 19.06 -10.47
C THR A 410 -16.30 17.74 -10.14
N CYS A 411 -16.87 16.98 -9.18
CA CYS A 411 -16.43 15.64 -8.79
C CYS A 411 -17.14 14.54 -9.62
N ALA A 412 -16.49 13.38 -9.76
CA ALA A 412 -16.75 12.35 -10.77
C ALA A 412 -17.45 11.08 -10.23
N GLY A 413 -18.14 10.31 -11.12
CA GLY A 413 -18.39 8.85 -10.99
C GLY A 413 -19.80 8.32 -11.33
N GLN A 414 -19.92 7.35 -12.26
CA GLN A 414 -21.07 6.43 -12.49
C GLN A 414 -20.64 4.98 -12.20
N PRO A 415 -21.55 4.06 -11.78
CA PRO A 415 -21.40 2.62 -12.01
C PRO A 415 -22.47 2.04 -12.95
N ARG A 416 -22.01 1.37 -14.02
CA ARG A 416 -22.78 0.36 -14.78
C ARG A 416 -22.87 -0.93 -13.97
N LEU A 417 -24.10 -1.43 -13.73
CA LEU A 417 -24.33 -2.81 -13.28
C LEU A 417 -25.10 -3.56 -14.38
N HIS A 418 -24.41 -4.35 -15.20
CA HIS A 418 -25.05 -5.34 -16.07
C HIS A 418 -25.07 -6.69 -15.33
N LEU A 419 -26.25 -7.11 -14.86
CA LEU A 419 -26.56 -8.51 -14.60
C LEU A 419 -27.30 -9.07 -15.82
N PRO A 420 -26.93 -10.25 -16.35
CA PRO A 420 -27.57 -10.82 -17.52
C PRO A 420 -28.89 -11.49 -17.14
N VAL A 421 -30.01 -10.95 -17.62
CA VAL A 421 -31.25 -11.73 -17.71
C VAL A 421 -31.33 -12.30 -19.11
N ALA A 422 -31.06 -13.60 -19.21
CA ALA A 422 -31.43 -14.39 -20.37
C ALA A 422 -32.95 -14.42 -20.50
N ARG A 423 -33.49 -13.88 -21.59
CA ARG A 423 -34.67 -14.44 -22.27
C ARG A 423 -34.62 -14.09 -23.76
N HIS A 424 -34.64 -15.15 -24.55
CA HIS A 424 -34.48 -15.18 -26.00
C HIS A 424 -35.69 -14.62 -26.76
N ARG A 425 -35.37 -14.02 -27.93
CA ARG A 425 -36.08 -14.05 -29.23
C ARG A 425 -37.47 -13.42 -29.31
N ARG A 426 -37.54 -12.24 -29.94
CA ARG A 426 -38.12 -11.97 -31.29
C ARG A 426 -38.02 -10.46 -31.58
N ALA A 427 -38.19 -10.06 -32.83
CA ALA A 427 -38.10 -8.70 -33.37
C ALA A 427 -36.70 -8.22 -33.82
N ARG A 428 -36.07 -8.99 -34.71
CA ARG A 428 -35.28 -8.44 -35.82
C ARG A 428 -35.91 -8.97 -37.10
N ASP A 429 -36.90 -8.27 -37.61
CA ASP A 429 -37.37 -8.27 -39.00
C ASP A 429 -38.27 -7.03 -39.12
N HIS A 430 -38.04 -6.19 -40.13
CA HIS A 430 -38.62 -4.86 -40.38
C HIS A 430 -37.77 -3.62 -39.99
N ALA A 431 -36.55 -3.51 -40.52
CA ALA A 431 -35.93 -2.18 -40.79
C ALA A 431 -34.72 -2.24 -41.75
N ARG A 432 -34.68 -3.18 -42.70
CA ARG A 432 -33.66 -3.22 -43.77
C ARG A 432 -34.26 -3.70 -45.10
N ALA A 433 -35.29 -3.00 -45.55
CA ALA A 433 -35.80 -3.09 -46.91
C ALA A 433 -36.31 -1.71 -47.35
N ALA A 434 -35.47 -0.67 -47.21
CA ALA A 434 -35.71 0.65 -47.78
C ALA A 434 -34.41 1.48 -47.80
N ARG A 435 -33.39 0.93 -48.45
CA ARG A 435 -32.34 1.73 -49.09
C ARG A 435 -32.22 1.20 -50.51
N ARG A 436 -32.70 1.99 -51.48
CA ARG A 436 -32.28 2.06 -52.90
C ARG A 436 -33.47 2.47 -53.76
N ASN A 437 -33.61 3.77 -53.99
CA ASN A 437 -33.87 4.36 -55.31
C ASN A 437 -34.29 5.83 -55.15
N THR A 438 -33.30 6.72 -55.17
CA THR A 438 -33.34 7.95 -55.98
C THR A 438 -31.98 8.63 -55.86
N ALA A 439 -31.15 8.36 -56.87
CA ALA A 439 -30.03 9.21 -57.23
C ALA A 439 -30.56 10.36 -58.09
N ALA A 440 -29.74 11.42 -58.17
CA ALA A 440 -29.77 12.49 -59.16
C ALA A 440 -30.82 13.61 -58.94
N LEU A 441 -30.36 14.70 -58.33
CA LEU A 441 -30.41 16.02 -58.96
C LEU A 441 -29.30 16.93 -58.39
N GLN A 442 -28.40 17.28 -59.30
CA GLN A 442 -27.68 18.54 -59.43
C GLN A 442 -26.45 18.86 -58.54
N ARG A 443 -25.31 18.77 -59.25
CA ARG A 443 -24.01 19.41 -59.01
C ARG A 443 -24.07 20.91 -59.37
N ALA A 444 -23.04 21.62 -58.88
CA ALA A 444 -22.34 22.77 -59.50
C ALA A 444 -22.65 24.20 -59.03
N HIS A 445 -21.73 24.76 -58.22
CA HIS A 445 -20.93 25.97 -58.51
C HIS A 445 -19.95 26.14 -57.31
N GLN A 446 -18.62 26.02 -57.45
CA GLN A 446 -17.64 27.09 -57.78
C GLN A 446 -17.91 28.38 -56.94
N SER A 447 -16.99 29.09 -56.31
CA SER A 447 -15.52 29.16 -56.25
C SER A 447 -15.21 30.41 -55.39
N GLY A 448 -14.08 30.48 -54.66
CA GLY A 448 -13.51 31.78 -54.27
C GLY A 448 -13.04 31.93 -52.80
N ARG A 449 -11.72 31.93 -52.62
CA ARG A 449 -10.96 32.54 -51.50
C ARG A 449 -10.79 34.07 -51.74
N PRO A 450 -10.02 34.85 -50.94
CA PRO A 450 -9.85 35.00 -49.48
C PRO A 450 -9.81 36.51 -49.05
N ARG A 451 -9.64 36.85 -47.75
CA ARG A 451 -8.62 37.83 -47.25
C ARG A 451 -8.72 38.15 -45.74
N ALA A 452 -7.57 38.58 -45.22
CA ALA A 452 -7.18 38.85 -43.84
C ALA A 452 -7.45 40.29 -43.37
N ALA A 453 -7.39 40.54 -42.04
CA ALA A 453 -6.65 41.66 -41.43
C ALA A 453 -6.69 41.60 -39.88
N ARG A 454 -5.51 41.83 -39.27
CA ARG A 454 -5.33 42.18 -37.85
C ARG A 454 -5.55 43.69 -37.66
N GLY A 455 -6.00 44.10 -36.48
CA GLY A 455 -6.08 45.49 -36.03
C GLY A 455 -5.89 45.59 -34.50
N VAL A 456 -5.12 46.59 -34.07
CA VAL A 456 -4.51 46.81 -32.74
C VAL A 456 -5.33 47.83 -31.93
N ARG A 457 -5.03 47.94 -30.60
CA ARG A 457 -5.17 49.11 -29.67
C ARG A 457 -6.35 48.98 -28.69
N ARG A 458 -6.33 49.46 -27.42
CA ARG A 458 -5.40 50.21 -26.55
C ARG A 458 -6.06 50.33 -25.15
N HIS A 459 -5.25 50.64 -24.12
CA HIS A 459 -5.55 51.46 -22.90
C HIS A 459 -6.55 50.90 -21.87
N HIS A 460 -6.52 51.16 -20.55
CA HIS A 460 -5.92 52.16 -19.63
C HIS A 460 -5.72 51.46 -18.24
N ARG A 461 -4.65 51.68 -17.45
CA ARG A 461 -4.47 52.67 -16.32
C ARG A 461 -5.76 52.92 -15.50
N ALA A 462 -5.82 52.94 -14.17
CA ALA A 462 -4.91 53.51 -13.17
C ALA A 462 -5.35 53.16 -11.72
N ASP A 463 -4.41 53.30 -10.76
CA ASP A 463 -4.52 53.84 -9.38
C ASP A 463 -5.49 53.19 -8.36
N ALA A 464 -5.25 53.10 -7.05
CA ALA A 464 -4.24 53.51 -6.06
C ALA A 464 -4.59 52.71 -4.77
N ALA A 465 -3.66 52.07 -4.04
CA ALA A 465 -2.80 52.57 -2.96
C ALA A 465 -3.48 52.93 -1.60
N LEU A 466 -2.76 52.55 -0.53
CA LEU A 466 -2.80 52.91 0.93
C LEU A 466 -3.23 51.74 1.85
N HIS A 467 -2.34 51.02 2.57
CA HIS A 467 -1.53 51.37 3.78
C HIS A 467 -2.39 51.94 4.92
N GLU A 468 -2.42 51.48 6.18
CA GLU A 468 -1.38 51.07 7.15
C GLU A 468 -2.08 50.36 8.36
N SER A 469 -1.55 49.26 8.92
CA SER A 469 -0.72 49.13 10.16
C SER A 469 -1.50 49.01 11.50
N GLY A 470 -1.03 48.11 12.39
CA GLY A 470 -1.38 48.12 13.84
C GLY A 470 -1.66 46.76 14.51
N ASP A 471 -0.63 46.14 15.10
CA ASP A 471 -0.65 45.12 16.17
C ASP A 471 0.04 45.78 17.40
N PRO A 472 -0.30 45.53 18.70
CA PRO A 472 0.25 44.37 19.44
C PRO A 472 -0.55 43.79 20.65
N ARG A 473 -0.40 42.46 20.85
CA ARG A 473 -0.11 41.68 22.09
C ARG A 473 -0.85 41.90 23.44
N ALA A 474 -1.29 40.78 24.07
CA ALA A 474 -0.88 40.22 25.41
C ALA A 474 -1.89 39.13 25.91
N ARG A 475 -1.48 37.87 26.14
CA ARG A 475 -1.26 37.15 27.44
C ARG A 475 -2.49 36.96 28.36
N ASP A 476 -2.87 35.71 28.66
CA ASP A 476 -2.65 35.03 29.96
C ASP A 476 -3.40 33.68 30.12
N GLN A 477 -2.82 32.82 30.95
CA GLN A 477 -3.26 31.49 31.45
C GLN A 477 -3.67 31.65 32.94
N PRO A 478 -4.39 30.71 33.60
CA PRO A 478 -3.69 29.64 34.36
C PRO A 478 -4.44 28.29 34.64
N ASP A 479 -3.64 27.24 34.79
CA ASP A 479 -3.57 26.10 35.76
C ASP A 479 -4.75 25.50 36.59
N ALA A 480 -4.83 24.14 36.57
CA ALA A 480 -4.56 23.18 37.70
C ALA A 480 -5.56 22.02 38.01
N ARG A 481 -4.96 20.90 38.47
CA ARG A 481 -5.41 19.73 39.30
C ARG A 481 -5.94 18.48 38.56
N GLU A 482 -5.19 17.37 38.50
CA GLU A 482 -4.94 16.30 39.52
C GLU A 482 -6.15 15.41 39.87
N HIS A 483 -6.07 14.12 39.50
CA HIS A 483 -6.44 13.00 40.38
C HIS A 483 -5.79 11.67 39.93
N ARG A 484 -5.21 10.98 40.91
CA ARG A 484 -4.56 9.66 40.84
C ARG A 484 -5.55 8.51 41.15
N GLY A 485 -5.22 7.31 40.66
CA GLY A 485 -5.67 5.99 41.11
C GLY A 485 -5.67 5.01 39.94
N GLY A 486 -5.00 3.86 39.89
CA GLY A 486 -4.31 3.05 40.89
C GLY A 486 -4.86 1.61 40.84
N ILE A 487 -4.04 0.67 40.33
CA ILE A 487 -4.04 -0.78 40.63
C ILE A 487 -5.21 -1.57 39.94
N ASP A 488 -5.05 -2.69 39.22
CA ASP A 488 -4.33 -3.92 39.58
C ASP A 488 -3.98 -4.82 38.38
N ALA A 489 -2.97 -5.66 38.59
CA ALA A 489 -2.40 -6.60 37.63
C ALA A 489 -2.96 -8.03 37.81
N GLY A 490 -3.22 -8.73 36.71
CA GLY A 490 -3.58 -10.16 36.70
C GLY A 490 -2.82 -10.90 35.60
N GLN A 491 -1.86 -11.74 35.99
CA GLN A 491 -0.98 -12.54 35.14
C GLN A 491 -1.69 -13.68 34.36
N PRO A 492 -1.04 -14.22 33.30
CA PRO A 492 -1.68 -15.03 32.26
C PRO A 492 -1.59 -16.55 32.50
N ARG A 493 -2.59 -17.29 31.99
CA ARG A 493 -2.56 -18.77 31.92
C ARG A 493 -1.66 -19.26 30.78
N ARG A 494 -0.81 -20.24 31.08
CA ARG A 494 0.11 -20.94 30.16
C ARG A 494 -0.64 -21.76 29.07
N PRO A 495 -0.01 -22.02 27.91
CA PRO A 495 -0.62 -22.69 26.77
C PRO A 495 -0.42 -24.22 26.78
N VAL A 496 -1.39 -24.93 26.20
CA VAL A 496 -1.32 -26.36 25.87
C VAL A 496 -0.49 -26.56 24.59
N ARG A 497 0.44 -27.52 24.62
CA ARG A 497 1.32 -27.94 23.53
C ARG A 497 0.77 -29.18 22.80
N SER A 498 1.29 -29.36 21.57
CA SER A 498 1.41 -30.60 20.77
C SER A 498 0.17 -30.94 19.91
N ASP A 499 0.26 -31.50 18.71
CA ASP A 499 1.38 -31.92 17.86
C ASP A 499 0.85 -32.19 16.43
N GLN A 500 1.75 -32.57 15.52
CA GLN A 500 1.58 -33.19 14.20
C GLN A 500 1.99 -32.33 13.00
N ARG A 501 3.31 -32.30 12.81
CA ARG A 501 3.98 -32.00 11.53
C ARG A 501 3.83 -33.19 10.57
N LYS A 502 3.26 -32.97 9.38
CA LYS A 502 3.47 -33.84 8.20
C LYS A 502 4.60 -33.23 7.34
N PRO A 503 5.63 -33.99 6.94
CA PRO A 503 6.69 -33.48 6.09
C PRO A 503 6.21 -33.24 4.64
N TRP A 504 6.68 -32.16 4.04
CA TRP A 504 6.46 -31.83 2.64
C TRP A 504 7.26 -32.78 1.74
N ARG A 505 6.60 -33.38 0.74
CA ARG A 505 7.27 -34.11 -0.35
C ARG A 505 7.75 -33.10 -1.39
N ALA A 506 9.06 -33.05 -1.62
CA ALA A 506 9.65 -32.36 -2.75
C ALA A 506 9.18 -33.03 -4.06
N ALA A 507 8.52 -32.27 -4.93
CA ALA A 507 8.20 -32.74 -6.28
C ALA A 507 9.50 -32.76 -7.10
N ARG A 508 9.91 -33.94 -7.58
CA ARG A 508 10.92 -34.07 -8.64
C ARG A 508 10.33 -33.50 -9.93
N CYS A 509 11.00 -32.52 -10.53
CA CYS A 509 10.75 -32.13 -11.91
C CYS A 509 11.48 -33.11 -12.83
N GLU A 510 10.72 -33.90 -13.58
CA GLU A 510 11.22 -34.59 -14.78
C GLU A 510 11.42 -33.56 -15.91
N ARG A 511 12.53 -33.72 -16.64
CA ARG A 511 12.95 -32.86 -17.76
C ARG A 511 12.17 -33.24 -19.03
N PRO A 512 11.91 -32.29 -19.94
CA PRO A 512 11.85 -32.58 -21.36
C PRO A 512 13.18 -32.22 -22.03
N ASP A 513 13.67 -33.15 -22.85
CA ASP A 513 14.76 -32.94 -23.81
C ASP A 513 14.47 -31.74 -24.73
N CYS A 514 15.45 -30.86 -24.87
CA CYS A 514 15.49 -29.88 -25.96
C CYS A 514 16.55 -30.34 -26.97
N GLY A 515 16.06 -30.95 -28.06
CA GLY A 515 16.83 -31.11 -29.28
C GLY A 515 16.67 -29.88 -30.19
N ARG A 516 17.83 -29.38 -30.62
CA ARG A 516 18.13 -28.38 -31.67
C ARG A 516 17.76 -26.92 -31.41
#